data_AF-A0A7J9ZHJ0-F1
#
_entry.id   AF-A0A7J9ZHJ0-F1
#
_cell.length_a   1.000
_cell.length_b   1.000
_cell.length_c   1.000
_cell.angle_alpha   90.00
_cell.angle_beta   90.00
_cell.angle_gamma   90.00
#
_symmetry.space_group_name_H-M   'P 1'
#
loop_
_entity.id
_entity.type
_entity.pdbx_description
1 polymer ?
#
loop_
_entity_poly.entity_id
_entity_poly.type
_entity_poly.pdbx_seq_one_letter_code
_entity_poly.pdbx_strand_id
1 'polypeptide(L)'
;MTRLAEGILPEGEPSRAEVLARAGEQWQLAGDPARAVQLFRQAIADGGRTGIDPRASLADALFEVGEAAEARDVLAALRAEPRLSPATCLTAAETLMAQGDLRATQDWATEGVRAAHGGECGPEGVELLGQLLRLRFRCRSDLGLPEDDYDRMLDAGTFKASQ
;
A
#
# COMPACT_ATOMS: atom_id res chain seq x y z
N MET A 1 -8.95 38.81 -6.97
CA MET A 1 -8.43 38.33 -8.28
C MET A 1 -6.92 38.20 -8.09
N THR A 2 -6.35 37.00 -7.91
CA THR A 2 -6.28 35.96 -8.94
C THR A 2 -6.21 34.57 -8.30
N ARG A 3 -7.19 33.74 -8.64
CA ARG A 3 -7.22 32.29 -8.51
C ARG A 3 -6.41 31.72 -9.67
N LEU A 4 -5.89 30.50 -9.50
CA LEU A 4 -5.36 29.57 -10.51
C LEU A 4 -3.83 29.50 -10.65
N ALA A 5 -3.25 28.53 -9.95
CA ALA A 5 -2.24 27.64 -10.50
C ALA A 5 -2.45 26.21 -9.93
N GLU A 6 -3.70 25.72 -9.95
CA GLU A 6 -3.92 24.27 -10.01
C GLU A 6 -3.52 23.86 -11.42
N GLY A 7 -2.22 23.67 -11.60
CA GLY A 7 -1.65 23.09 -12.79
C GLY A 7 -2.16 21.67 -12.90
N ILE A 8 -3.12 21.47 -13.79
CA ILE A 8 -3.38 20.17 -14.39
C ILE A 8 -2.05 19.77 -15.03
N LEU A 9 -1.26 18.96 -14.33
CA LEU A 9 -0.08 18.32 -14.93
C LEU A 9 -0.58 17.60 -16.19
N PRO A 10 0.14 17.71 -17.32
CA PRO A 10 -0.20 16.94 -18.50
C PRO A 10 -0.28 15.45 -18.14
N GLU A 11 -1.21 14.72 -18.75
CA GLU A 11 -1.34 13.27 -18.55
C GLU A 11 0.03 12.61 -18.76
N GLY A 12 0.63 12.09 -17.68
CA GLY A 12 1.92 11.39 -17.71
C GLY A 12 3.02 12.00 -16.84
N GLU A 13 2.95 13.27 -16.43
CA GLU A 13 3.96 13.83 -15.52
C GLU A 13 3.65 13.47 -14.05
N PRO A 14 4.62 12.91 -13.30
CA PRO A 14 4.42 12.59 -11.89
C PRO A 14 4.24 13.87 -11.09
N SER A 15 3.35 13.84 -10.11
CA SER A 15 3.21 14.95 -9.16
C SER A 15 4.48 15.12 -8.33
N ARG A 16 4.63 16.29 -7.69
CA ARG A 16 5.73 16.50 -6.74
C ARG A 16 5.66 15.49 -5.59
N ALA A 17 4.48 15.25 -5.01
CA ALA A 17 4.27 14.18 -4.03
C ALA A 17 4.74 12.81 -4.52
N GLU A 18 4.42 12.43 -5.76
CA GLU A 18 4.84 11.15 -6.35
C GLU A 18 6.36 11.06 -6.49
N VAL A 19 7.00 12.13 -6.95
CA VAL A 19 8.47 12.19 -7.06
C VAL A 19 9.12 12.07 -5.67
N LEU A 20 8.58 12.76 -4.67
CA LEU A 20 9.07 12.70 -3.29
C LEU A 20 8.89 11.30 -2.69
N ALA A 21 7.73 10.67 -2.89
CA ALA A 21 7.46 9.32 -2.42
C ALA A 21 8.44 8.30 -3.03
N ARG A 22 8.58 8.30 -4.36
CA ARG A 22 9.55 7.43 -5.06
C ARG A 22 10.97 7.67 -4.60
N ALA A 23 11.37 8.93 -4.38
CA ALA A 23 12.69 9.24 -3.84
C ALA A 23 12.87 8.66 -2.43
N GLY A 24 11.82 8.71 -1.58
CA GLY A 24 11.82 8.09 -0.26
C GLY A 24 12.07 6.58 -0.32
N GLU A 25 11.37 5.88 -1.22
CA GLU A 25 11.57 4.44 -1.46
C GLU A 25 13.01 4.12 -1.88
N GLN A 26 13.60 4.95 -2.75
CA GLN A 26 15.01 4.77 -3.14
C GLN A 26 15.98 4.92 -1.96
N TRP A 27 15.69 5.80 -1.00
CA TRP A 27 16.51 5.92 0.20
C TRP A 27 16.35 4.75 1.17
N GLN A 28 15.14 4.17 1.31
CA GLN A 28 14.99 2.91 2.06
C GLN A 28 15.82 1.79 1.42
N LEU A 29 15.73 1.62 0.09
CA LEU A 29 16.54 0.64 -0.64
C LEU A 29 18.05 0.88 -0.51
N ALA A 30 18.47 2.14 -0.33
CA ALA A 30 19.86 2.52 -0.09
C ALA A 30 20.29 2.38 1.38
N GLY A 31 19.40 1.96 2.29
CA GLY A 31 19.69 1.79 3.71
C GLY A 31 19.73 3.09 4.52
N ASP A 32 19.06 4.15 4.06
CA ASP A 32 18.88 5.41 4.81
C ASP A 32 17.39 5.70 5.06
N PRO A 33 16.75 4.95 5.98
CA PRO A 33 15.33 5.13 6.28
C PRO A 33 15.01 6.48 6.93
N ALA A 34 15.99 7.12 7.59
CA ALA A 34 15.80 8.46 8.15
C ALA A 34 15.56 9.51 7.06
N ARG A 35 16.29 9.45 5.94
CA ARG A 35 16.00 10.29 4.76
C ARG A 35 14.66 9.94 4.12
N ALA A 36 14.32 8.66 4.07
CA ALA A 36 13.03 8.23 3.54
C ALA A 36 11.86 8.83 4.34
N VAL A 37 11.91 8.78 5.68
CA VAL A 37 10.91 9.42 6.56
C VAL A 37 10.73 10.90 6.23
N GLN A 38 11.83 11.64 6.01
CA GLN A 38 11.74 13.06 5.66
C GLN A 38 11.02 13.28 4.32
N LEU A 39 11.32 12.45 3.31
CA LEU A 39 10.71 12.58 1.98
C LEU A 39 9.25 12.15 1.96
N PHE A 40 8.87 11.08 2.66
CA PHE A 40 7.47 10.69 2.77
C PHE A 40 6.64 11.74 3.50
N ARG A 41 7.16 12.33 4.59
CA ARG A 41 6.49 13.46 5.27
C ARG A 41 6.31 14.66 4.33
N GLN A 42 7.30 14.96 3.49
CA GLN A 42 7.16 16.01 2.48
C GLN A 42 6.13 15.66 1.40
N ALA A 43 6.07 14.41 0.95
CA ALA A 43 5.06 13.94 0.00
C ALA A 43 3.65 14.06 0.57
N ILE A 44 3.46 13.67 1.83
CA ILE A 44 2.18 13.81 2.56
C ILE A 44 1.79 15.28 2.70
N ALA A 45 2.74 16.15 3.07
CA ALA A 45 2.48 17.58 3.22
C ALA A 45 2.17 18.28 1.88
N ASP A 46 2.75 17.81 0.77
CA ASP A 46 2.44 18.29 -0.58
C ASP A 46 1.00 17.95 -0.99
N GLY A 47 0.51 16.76 -0.60
CA GLY A 47 -0.87 16.34 -0.84
C GLY A 47 -1.20 16.07 -2.32
N GLY A 48 -0.21 16.08 -3.20
CA GLY A 48 -0.35 15.74 -4.60
C GLY A 48 -0.71 14.26 -4.83
N ARG A 49 -1.20 13.95 -6.03
CA ARG A 49 -1.59 12.57 -6.41
C ARG A 49 -0.39 11.62 -6.35
N THR A 50 -0.58 10.45 -5.75
CA THR A 50 0.38 9.35 -5.77
C THR A 50 -0.27 8.03 -6.14
N GLY A 51 0.51 7.07 -6.66
CA GLY A 51 0.02 5.71 -6.95
C GLY A 51 -0.23 4.88 -5.68
N ILE A 52 0.65 5.07 -4.70
CA ILE A 52 0.59 4.49 -3.35
C ILE A 52 0.51 5.65 -2.38
N ASP A 53 -0.42 5.60 -1.41
CA ASP A 53 -0.48 6.63 -0.37
C ASP A 53 0.84 6.63 0.42
N PRO A 54 1.60 7.74 0.48
CA PRO A 54 2.94 7.75 1.09
C PRO A 54 2.93 7.42 2.58
N ARG A 55 1.77 7.46 3.24
CA ARG A 55 1.61 7.02 4.64
C ARG A 55 1.93 5.52 4.81
N ALA A 56 1.67 4.68 3.81
CA ALA A 56 2.02 3.26 3.89
C ALA A 56 3.54 3.06 3.95
N SER A 57 4.28 3.69 3.03
CA SER A 57 5.75 3.62 3.00
C SER A 57 6.39 4.39 4.16
N LEU A 58 5.76 5.48 4.64
CA LEU A 58 6.20 6.16 5.86
C LEU A 58 6.16 5.23 7.07
N ALA A 59 5.11 4.42 7.24
CA ALA A 59 5.01 3.50 8.36
C ALA A 59 6.16 2.48 8.36
N ASP A 60 6.53 1.96 7.20
CA ASP A 60 7.68 1.06 7.03
C ASP A 60 8.98 1.71 7.49
N ALA A 61 9.27 2.89 6.94
CA ALA A 61 10.48 3.65 7.29
C ALA A 61 10.50 4.04 8.78
N LEU A 62 9.34 4.34 9.39
CA LEU A 62 9.21 4.61 10.82
C LEU A 62 9.53 3.38 11.68
N PHE A 63 9.10 2.18 11.27
CA PHE A 63 9.51 0.96 11.95
C PHE A 63 11.02 0.74 11.86
N GLU A 64 11.64 0.98 10.69
CA GLU A 64 13.09 0.83 10.50
C GLU A 64 13.92 1.79 11.39
N VAL A 65 13.43 3.01 11.63
CA VAL A 65 14.10 3.96 12.54
C VAL A 65 13.70 3.79 14.01
N GLY A 66 12.89 2.79 14.34
CA GLY A 66 12.48 2.46 15.71
C GLY A 66 11.30 3.26 16.25
N GLU A 67 10.64 4.07 15.43
CA GLU A 67 9.48 4.91 15.79
C GLU A 67 8.16 4.13 15.64
N ALA A 68 8.10 2.95 16.27
CA ALA A 68 7.00 1.98 16.09
C ALA A 68 5.63 2.47 16.58
N ALA A 69 5.58 3.43 17.52
CA ALA A 69 4.32 4.02 17.95
C ALA A 69 3.73 4.91 16.85
N GLU A 70 4.55 5.80 16.30
CA GLU A 70 4.14 6.69 15.19
C GLU A 70 3.76 5.89 13.95
N ALA A 71 4.51 4.83 13.62
CA ALA A 71 4.19 3.95 12.49
C ALA A 71 2.76 3.39 12.60
N ARG A 72 2.35 2.94 13.80
CA ARG A 72 1.00 2.42 14.04
C ARG A 72 -0.06 3.51 13.96
N ASP A 73 0.23 4.70 14.47
CA ASP A 73 -0.70 5.84 14.38
C ASP A 73 -0.93 6.25 12.91
N VAL A 74 0.13 6.26 12.10
CA VAL A 74 0.05 6.52 10.65
C VAL A 74 -0.81 5.47 9.95
N LEU A 75 -0.61 4.18 10.24
CA LEU A 75 -1.43 3.10 9.65
C LEU A 75 -2.89 3.17 10.12
N ALA A 76 -3.14 3.49 11.39
CA ALA A 76 -4.49 3.66 11.91
C ALA A 76 -5.22 4.82 11.22
N ALA A 77 -4.54 5.96 11.04
CA ALA A 77 -5.08 7.10 10.31
C ALA A 77 -5.34 6.77 8.84
N LEU A 78 -4.41 6.07 8.17
CA LEU A 78 -4.58 5.62 6.79
C LEU A 78 -5.77 4.67 6.64
N ARG A 79 -5.97 3.75 7.58
CA ARG A 79 -7.09 2.79 7.56
C ARG A 79 -8.46 3.47 7.71
N ALA A 80 -8.52 4.67 8.28
CA ALA A 80 -9.75 5.44 8.41
C ALA A 80 -10.18 6.13 7.10
N GLU A 81 -9.34 6.12 6.07
CA GLU A 81 -9.67 6.70 4.77
C GLU A 81 -10.75 5.89 4.04
N PRO A 82 -11.72 6.54 3.39
CA PRO A 82 -12.88 5.86 2.82
C PRO A 82 -12.54 5.00 1.59
N ARG A 83 -11.42 5.28 0.89
CA ARG A 83 -11.02 4.57 -0.32
C ARG A 83 -9.50 4.44 -0.37
N LEU A 84 -9.01 3.22 -0.20
CA LEU A 84 -7.61 2.87 -0.33
C LEU A 84 -7.37 2.14 -1.65
N SER A 85 -6.25 2.44 -2.31
CA SER A 85 -5.86 1.67 -3.50
C SER A 85 -5.39 0.28 -3.08
N PRO A 86 -5.57 -0.76 -3.92
CA PRO A 86 -5.06 -2.10 -3.59
C PRO A 86 -3.55 -2.12 -3.35
N ALA A 87 -2.80 -1.25 -4.04
CA ALA A 87 -1.35 -1.13 -3.89
C ALA A 87 -0.99 -0.57 -2.50
N THR A 88 -1.70 0.46 -2.05
CA THR A 88 -1.55 1.00 -0.69
C THR A 88 -1.84 -0.06 0.37
N CYS A 89 -2.89 -0.87 0.17
CA CYS A 89 -3.21 -1.96 1.07
C CYS A 89 -2.13 -3.05 1.09
N LEU A 90 -1.56 -3.40 -0.07
CA LEU A 90 -0.47 -4.38 -0.15
C LEU A 90 0.77 -3.87 0.59
N THR A 91 1.21 -2.63 0.33
CA THR A 91 2.36 -2.03 1.01
C THR A 91 2.18 -2.03 2.53
N ALA A 92 1.02 -1.59 3.03
CA ALA A 92 0.72 -1.61 4.47
C ALA A 92 0.72 -3.03 5.05
N ALA A 93 0.19 -4.01 4.32
CA ALA A 93 0.20 -5.40 4.75
C ALA A 93 1.62 -5.97 4.80
N GLU A 94 2.47 -5.69 3.80
CA GLU A 94 3.86 -6.15 3.77
C GLU A 94 4.70 -5.56 4.91
N THR A 95 4.51 -4.26 5.20
CA THR A 95 5.11 -3.61 6.38
C THR A 95 4.75 -4.34 7.66
N LEU A 96 3.46 -4.63 7.88
CA LEU A 96 2.99 -5.33 9.08
C LEU A 96 3.46 -6.77 9.15
N MET A 97 3.59 -7.44 8.01
CA MET A 97 4.15 -8.78 7.91
C MET A 97 5.62 -8.79 8.35
N ALA A 98 6.41 -7.80 7.91
CA ALA A 98 7.80 -7.64 8.32
C ALA A 98 7.92 -7.40 9.84
N GLN A 99 6.93 -6.77 10.47
CA GLN A 99 6.84 -6.61 11.93
C GLN A 99 6.27 -7.86 12.65
N GLY A 100 5.88 -8.90 11.93
CA GLY A 100 5.32 -10.13 12.48
C GLY A 100 3.85 -10.03 12.92
N ASP A 101 3.14 -8.95 12.58
CA ASP A 101 1.72 -8.80 12.91
C ASP A 101 0.85 -9.49 11.85
N LEU A 102 0.73 -10.81 11.98
CA LEU A 102 -0.04 -11.65 11.05
C LEU A 102 -1.51 -11.25 10.96
N ARG A 103 -2.09 -10.78 12.07
CA ARG A 103 -3.51 -10.40 12.11
C ARG A 103 -3.74 -9.10 11.36
N ALA A 104 -2.96 -8.07 11.66
CA ALA A 104 -3.07 -6.80 10.96
C ALA A 104 -2.71 -6.97 9.46
N THR A 105 -1.71 -7.80 9.14
CA THR A 105 -1.39 -8.18 7.75
C THR A 105 -2.61 -8.75 7.03
N GLN A 106 -3.27 -9.75 7.62
CA GLN A 106 -4.45 -10.37 7.04
C GLN A 106 -5.61 -9.37 6.85
N ASP A 107 -5.80 -8.49 7.82
CA ASP A 107 -6.84 -7.46 7.78
C ASP A 107 -6.58 -6.44 6.66
N TRP A 108 -5.34 -6.00 6.45
CA TRP A 108 -4.98 -5.11 5.34
C TRP A 108 -5.04 -5.80 3.97
N ALA A 109 -4.52 -7.02 3.87
CA ALA A 109 -4.59 -7.79 2.64
C ALA A 109 -6.04 -8.03 2.20
N THR A 110 -6.96 -8.27 3.15
CA THR A 110 -8.39 -8.45 2.86
C THR A 110 -9.04 -7.19 2.31
N GLU A 111 -8.73 -6.01 2.86
CA GLU A 111 -9.22 -4.75 2.29
C GLU A 111 -8.65 -4.51 0.89
N GLY A 112 -7.38 -4.85 0.65
CA GLY A 112 -6.78 -4.79 -0.67
C GLY A 112 -7.50 -5.69 -1.69
N VAL A 113 -7.81 -6.94 -1.32
CA VAL A 113 -8.58 -7.87 -2.18
C VAL A 113 -9.94 -7.28 -2.54
N ARG A 114 -10.66 -6.71 -1.56
CA ARG A 114 -11.96 -6.07 -1.81
C ARG A 114 -11.84 -4.88 -2.75
N ALA A 115 -10.83 -4.05 -2.56
CA ALA A 115 -10.56 -2.89 -3.41
C ALA A 115 -10.23 -3.31 -4.85
N ALA A 116 -9.46 -4.39 -5.04
CA ALA A 116 -9.09 -4.90 -6.37
C ALA A 116 -10.26 -5.61 -7.07
N HIS A 117 -11.05 -6.39 -6.33
CA HIS A 117 -12.16 -7.16 -6.90
C HIS A 117 -13.35 -6.29 -7.36
N GLY A 118 -13.49 -5.09 -6.79
CA GLY A 118 -14.55 -4.14 -7.14
C GLY A 118 -14.31 -3.29 -8.40
N GLY A 119 -13.18 -3.46 -9.10
CA GLY A 119 -12.80 -2.62 -10.25
C GLY A 119 -12.47 -3.40 -11.52
N GLU A 120 -12.58 -2.74 -12.68
CA GLU A 120 -12.02 -3.25 -13.93
C GLU A 120 -10.49 -3.21 -13.84
N CYS A 121 -9.86 -4.38 -13.75
CA CYS A 121 -8.40 -4.49 -13.62
C CYS A 121 -7.77 -4.88 -14.95
N GLY A 122 -6.78 -4.09 -15.38
CA GLY A 122 -5.79 -4.53 -16.36
C GLY A 122 -4.84 -5.60 -15.76
N PRO A 123 -3.86 -6.08 -16.54
CA PRO A 123 -2.91 -7.12 -16.10
C PRO A 123 -2.20 -6.81 -14.77
N GLU A 124 -1.84 -5.55 -14.52
CA GLU A 124 -1.22 -5.12 -13.27
C GLU A 124 -2.15 -5.28 -12.06
N GLY A 125 -3.45 -5.00 -12.22
CA GLY A 125 -4.44 -5.20 -11.17
C GLY A 125 -4.69 -6.68 -10.86
N VAL A 126 -4.61 -7.55 -11.88
CA VAL A 126 -4.66 -9.01 -11.72
C VAL A 126 -3.48 -9.52 -10.90
N GLU A 127 -2.26 -9.06 -11.20
CA GLU A 127 -1.07 -9.46 -10.46
C GLU A 127 -1.14 -8.98 -9.00
N LEU A 128 -1.57 -7.73 -8.80
CA LEU A 128 -1.75 -7.16 -7.48
C LEU A 128 -2.78 -7.92 -6.63
N LEU A 129 -3.92 -8.30 -7.24
CA LEU A 129 -4.91 -9.17 -6.60
C LEU A 129 -4.29 -10.52 -6.23
N GLY A 130 -3.51 -11.14 -7.13
CA GLY A 130 -2.81 -12.39 -6.86
C GLY A 130 -1.84 -12.28 -5.67
N GLN A 131 -1.08 -11.19 -5.57
CA GLN A 131 -0.17 -10.94 -4.44
C GLN A 131 -0.92 -10.82 -3.11
N LEU A 132 -2.01 -10.03 -3.09
CA LEU A 132 -2.86 -9.86 -1.91
C LEU A 132 -3.49 -11.19 -1.46
N LEU A 133 -3.99 -12.00 -2.39
CA LEU A 133 -4.56 -13.31 -2.09
C LEU A 133 -3.52 -14.25 -1.49
N ARG A 134 -2.30 -14.31 -2.06
CA ARG A 134 -1.21 -15.15 -1.53
C ARG A 134 -0.76 -14.71 -0.13
N LEU A 135 -0.59 -13.40 0.08
CA LEU A 135 -0.20 -12.85 1.38
C LEU A 135 -1.24 -13.19 2.44
N ARG A 136 -2.52 -12.97 2.13
CA ARG A 136 -3.65 -13.28 2.99
C ARG A 136 -3.72 -14.78 3.33
N PHE A 137 -3.63 -15.65 2.33
CA PHE A 137 -3.66 -17.09 2.50
C PHE A 137 -2.57 -17.56 3.48
N ARG A 138 -1.33 -17.09 3.28
CA ARG A 138 -0.22 -17.40 4.18
C ARG A 138 -0.52 -16.98 5.62
N CYS A 139 -0.94 -15.74 5.86
CA CYS A 139 -1.27 -15.28 7.21
C CYS A 139 -2.38 -16.11 7.86
N ARG A 140 -3.42 -16.47 7.10
CA ARG A 140 -4.54 -17.28 7.61
C ARG A 140 -4.09 -18.68 8.00
N SER A 141 -3.27 -19.30 7.17
CA SER A 141 -2.65 -20.60 7.44
C SER A 141 -1.82 -20.54 8.72
N ASP A 142 -0.94 -19.54 8.85
CA ASP A 142 -0.08 -19.36 10.03
C ASP A 142 -0.90 -19.04 11.30
N LEU A 143 -2.09 -18.43 11.16
CA LEU A 143 -3.05 -18.19 12.25
C LEU A 143 -3.97 -19.39 12.54
N GLY A 144 -3.90 -20.48 11.77
CA GLY A 144 -4.79 -21.64 11.90
C GLY A 144 -6.27 -21.37 11.54
N LEU A 145 -6.53 -20.35 10.72
CA LEU A 145 -7.87 -20.01 10.27
C LEU A 145 -8.30 -20.93 9.12
N PRO A 146 -9.59 -21.33 9.03
CA PRO A 146 -10.07 -22.13 7.92
C PRO A 146 -10.05 -21.34 6.61
N GLU A 147 -9.91 -22.03 5.48
CA GLU A 147 -10.01 -21.42 4.15
C GLU A 147 -11.40 -20.82 3.89
N ASP A 148 -11.45 -19.68 3.20
CA ASP A 148 -12.67 -19.07 2.69
C ASP A 148 -12.67 -18.83 1.17
N ASP A 149 -13.67 -18.11 0.67
CA ASP A 149 -13.88 -17.92 -0.77
C ASP A 149 -12.72 -17.21 -1.47
N TYR A 150 -12.01 -16.30 -0.79
CA TYR A 150 -10.82 -15.67 -1.36
C TYR A 150 -9.66 -16.66 -1.44
N ASP A 151 -9.51 -17.53 -0.45
CA ASP A 151 -8.47 -18.57 -0.48
C ASP A 151 -8.74 -19.54 -1.64
N ARG A 152 -10.00 -19.92 -1.87
CA ARG A 152 -10.40 -20.76 -3.03
C ARG A 152 -10.22 -20.06 -4.38
N MET A 153 -10.33 -18.73 -4.42
CA MET A 153 -10.08 -17.95 -5.64
C MET A 153 -8.63 -18.12 -6.13
N LEU A 154 -7.70 -18.29 -5.20
CA LEU A 154 -6.29 -18.52 -5.51
C LEU A 154 -6.09 -19.85 -6.24
N ASP A 155 -6.70 -20.92 -5.74
CA ASP A 155 -6.59 -22.28 -6.29
C ASP A 155 -7.22 -22.41 -7.67
N ALA A 156 -8.40 -21.81 -7.85
CA ALA A 156 -9.14 -21.88 -9.10
C ALA A 156 -8.48 -21.06 -10.23
N GLY A 157 -7.51 -20.18 -9.90
CA GLY A 157 -6.88 -19.27 -10.86
C GLY A 157 -7.87 -18.29 -11.48
N THR A 158 -9.02 -18.07 -10.84
CA THR A 158 -10.16 -17.30 -11.37
C THR A 158 -9.91 -15.79 -11.39
N PHE A 159 -8.78 -15.34 -10.86
CA PHE A 159 -8.31 -13.96 -10.94
C PHE A 159 -7.44 -13.68 -12.19
N LYS A 160 -7.08 -14.68 -13.01
CA LYS A 160 -6.20 -14.50 -14.18
C LYS A 160 -6.91 -13.78 -15.32
N ALA A 161 -6.20 -12.93 -16.06
CA ALA A 161 -6.70 -12.32 -17.29
C ALA A 161 -6.97 -13.41 -18.36
N SER A 162 -8.10 -13.32 -19.06
CA SER A 162 -8.38 -14.17 -20.23
C SER A 162 -7.24 -14.02 -21.23
N GLN A 163 -6.62 -15.15 -21.60
CA GLN A 163 -5.58 -15.21 -22.63
C GLN A 163 -6.12 -14.84 -24.01
#